data_AF-A0A034VS93-F1
#
_entry.id   AF-A0A034VS93-F1
#
_cell.length_a   1.000
_cell.length_b   1.000
_cell.length_c   1.000
_cell.angle_alpha   90.00
_cell.angle_beta   90.00
_cell.angle_gamma   90.00
#
_symmetry.space_group_name_H-M   'P 1'
#
loop_
_entity.id
_entity.type
_entity.pdbx_description
1 polymer ?
#
loop_
_entity_poly.entity_id
_entity_poly.type
_entity_poly.pdbx_seq_one_letter_code
_entity_poly.pdbx_strand_id
1 'polypeptide(L)'
;MTTLDVKSSFLKDHMLKLQEVAKRQSDYRRVLAARLQNFRRNQIMEGNLKKGTTKLRKEKADIKVKVWTAIGTQYKRKSAGYLKTIKCHITCEEKLAEDIHNMKTSILNIQRELGRLSRHIYDLNRHTIPATRAIEDKNRARKHLAMKENQLEVGIHQECKMTALNMKLREELHELILERKAFNDHYFKLIRELNSDKKYMTDLIGYAMHQFDSSIDLYERFDIFKKRQRRDLEQRRMEMRDISRNKTESVNDTEFYKSKIFHRRLADLQPKEYRRRSNMRERMKKKLIVNKNVLHKIFQYTGQKDIKTVITKFKEQESLYYSYFNYANETSYHMTLLNNAVNRLYADIDMLKLDNRNSMQNQVDQIERLEAQLQEKHKNNEELRKSSLVNDERLNKLFLGLKLVRDHSKTNWQSLEKEIGDYREINLTNLHDHLKLVEKRIFGVLATVYRLERKNTRKRPNDYLIKNIEKFCDFSTNLNDIVITQQCPECAEVDALNIDETESVGISSIENAKHKLYDKITQPEMQYRLHSISSCRFPRARMLTAKRNMENDITIL
;
A
#
# COMPACT_ATOMS: atom_id res chain seq x y z
N MET A 1 160.02 -109.52 45.39
CA MET A 1 161.07 -108.75 46.08
C MET A 1 160.38 -107.56 46.74
N THR A 2 159.74 -107.78 47.89
CA THR A 2 160.23 -107.40 49.23
C THR A 2 160.55 -105.90 49.34
N THR A 3 159.58 -105.13 49.85
CA THR A 3 159.69 -103.94 50.74
C THR A 3 158.57 -102.93 50.44
N LEU A 4 157.37 -103.17 50.96
CA LEU A 4 156.39 -102.15 51.42
C LEU A 4 155.14 -102.81 52.05
N ASP A 5 155.38 -103.96 52.69
CA ASP A 5 154.41 -104.83 53.36
C ASP A 5 154.01 -104.31 54.76
N VAL A 6 154.13 -103.00 54.98
CA VAL A 6 153.89 -102.35 56.30
C VAL A 6 152.76 -101.31 56.23
N LYS A 7 152.46 -100.72 55.05
CA LYS A 7 151.43 -99.67 54.90
C LYS A 7 149.98 -100.20 54.81
N SER A 8 149.77 -101.40 54.27
CA SER A 8 148.43 -101.99 54.12
C SER A 8 147.89 -102.56 55.44
N SER A 9 148.77 -103.15 56.27
CA SER A 9 148.43 -103.56 57.64
C SER A 9 148.01 -102.35 58.49
N PHE A 10 148.72 -101.21 58.39
CA PHE A 10 148.34 -99.97 59.07
C PHE A 10 146.98 -99.43 58.63
N LEU A 11 146.60 -99.53 57.35
CA LEU A 11 145.27 -99.10 56.88
C LEU A 11 144.15 -100.03 57.35
N LYS A 12 144.39 -101.35 57.42
CA LYS A 12 143.43 -102.29 58.03
C LYS A 12 143.29 -102.05 59.53
N ASP A 13 144.39 -101.77 60.22
CA ASP A 13 144.39 -101.50 61.66
C ASP A 13 143.81 -100.10 61.97
N HIS A 14 143.99 -99.11 61.10
CA HIS A 14 143.32 -97.82 61.18
C HIS A 14 141.82 -97.93 60.83
N MET A 15 141.43 -98.76 59.87
CA MET A 15 140.01 -99.04 59.60
C MET A 15 139.35 -99.81 60.75
N LEU A 16 140.05 -100.77 61.36
CA LEU A 16 139.59 -101.45 62.57
C LEU A 16 139.51 -100.50 63.76
N LYS A 17 140.49 -99.60 63.95
CA LYS A 17 140.41 -98.53 64.95
C LYS A 17 139.31 -97.52 64.65
N LEU A 18 139.03 -97.19 63.39
CA LEU A 18 137.90 -96.33 63.00
C LEU A 18 136.56 -97.04 63.23
N GLN A 19 136.48 -98.34 62.96
CA GLN A 19 135.32 -99.15 63.30
C GLN A 19 135.17 -99.31 64.82
N GLU A 20 136.24 -99.49 65.59
CA GLU A 20 136.22 -99.50 67.05
C GLU A 20 135.87 -98.12 67.62
N VAL A 21 136.34 -97.02 67.02
CA VAL A 21 135.95 -95.66 67.39
C VAL A 21 134.49 -95.43 67.01
N ALA A 22 134.00 -95.92 65.87
CA ALA A 22 132.59 -95.86 65.52
C ALA A 22 131.72 -96.73 66.45
N LYS A 23 132.25 -97.88 66.90
CA LYS A 23 131.59 -98.78 67.87
C LYS A 23 131.60 -98.17 69.26
N ARG A 24 132.73 -97.62 69.73
CA ARG A 24 132.83 -96.84 70.97
C ARG A 24 132.03 -95.54 70.90
N GLN A 25 131.90 -94.86 69.76
CA GLN A 25 131.01 -93.71 69.59
C GLN A 25 129.54 -94.14 69.55
N SER A 26 129.22 -95.33 69.02
CA SER A 26 127.88 -95.92 69.09
C SER A 26 127.52 -96.33 70.51
N ASP A 27 128.46 -96.94 71.25
CA ASP A 27 128.28 -97.34 72.64
C ASP A 27 128.28 -96.13 73.58
N TYR A 28 129.07 -95.08 73.29
CA TYR A 28 128.98 -93.78 73.97
C TYR A 28 127.67 -93.07 73.64
N ARG A 29 127.16 -93.14 72.39
CA ARG A 29 125.79 -92.67 72.04
C ARG A 29 124.70 -93.50 72.73
N ARG A 30 124.90 -94.81 72.95
CA ARG A 30 123.96 -95.67 73.69
C ARG A 30 123.95 -95.37 75.19
N VAL A 31 125.13 -95.16 75.78
CA VAL A 31 125.28 -94.75 77.19
C VAL A 31 124.79 -93.31 77.41
N LEU A 32 124.98 -92.39 76.45
CA LEU A 32 124.38 -91.05 76.48
C LEU A 32 122.86 -91.07 76.27
N ALA A 33 122.34 -91.94 75.39
CA ALA A 33 120.91 -92.14 75.21
C ALA A 33 120.23 -92.71 76.47
N ALA A 34 120.96 -93.48 77.30
CA ALA A 34 120.48 -93.96 78.59
C ALA A 34 120.53 -92.89 79.71
N ARG A 35 121.32 -91.81 79.57
CA ARG A 35 121.48 -90.76 80.60
C ARG A 35 120.87 -89.39 80.29
N LEU A 36 120.41 -89.13 79.06
CA LEU A 36 119.78 -87.84 78.68
C LEU A 36 118.36 -88.06 78.09
N GLN A 37 117.33 -87.87 78.92
CA GLN A 37 115.92 -88.11 78.52
C GLN A 37 115.39 -87.25 77.33
N ASN A 38 116.09 -86.19 76.90
CA ASN A 38 115.61 -85.31 75.81
C ASN A 38 116.28 -85.50 74.43
N PHE A 39 117.16 -86.49 74.26
CA PHE A 39 117.91 -86.65 72.99
C PHE A 39 117.02 -87.01 71.79
N ARG A 40 115.97 -87.83 71.99
CA ARG A 40 115.04 -88.24 70.93
C ARG A 40 114.19 -87.07 70.39
N ARG A 41 113.86 -86.09 71.24
CA ARG A 41 113.03 -84.93 70.90
C ARG A 41 113.78 -83.92 70.03
N ASN A 42 115.06 -83.69 70.33
CA ASN A 42 115.90 -82.73 69.60
C ASN A 42 116.22 -83.20 68.17
N GLN A 43 116.40 -84.50 67.94
CA GLN A 43 116.66 -85.02 66.59
C GLN A 43 115.43 -84.92 65.66
N ILE A 44 114.22 -85.08 66.22
CA ILE A 44 112.96 -84.89 65.49
C ILE A 44 112.76 -83.40 65.13
N MET A 45 113.07 -82.49 66.06
CA MET A 45 113.00 -81.03 65.82
C MET A 45 113.98 -80.58 64.73
N GLU A 46 115.21 -81.07 64.73
CA GLU A 46 116.21 -80.71 63.72
C GLU A 46 115.82 -81.23 62.32
N GLY A 47 115.23 -82.42 62.25
CA GLY A 47 114.67 -82.99 61.01
C GLY A 47 113.50 -82.17 60.46
N ASN A 48 112.61 -81.67 61.34
CA ASN A 48 111.47 -80.84 60.95
C ASN A 48 111.92 -79.45 60.46
N LEU A 49 112.92 -78.83 61.09
CA LEU A 49 113.47 -77.55 60.65
C LEU A 49 114.14 -77.63 59.27
N LYS A 50 114.86 -78.73 58.97
CA LYS A 50 115.45 -78.96 57.63
C LYS A 50 114.39 -79.21 56.55
N LYS A 51 113.27 -79.88 56.89
CA LYS A 51 112.12 -80.02 55.98
C LYS A 51 111.37 -78.70 55.77
N GLY A 52 111.23 -77.86 56.80
CA GLY A 52 110.62 -76.53 56.69
C GLY A 52 111.42 -75.57 55.82
N THR A 53 112.74 -75.53 55.99
CA THR A 53 113.64 -74.67 55.20
C THR A 53 113.73 -75.06 53.73
N THR A 54 113.63 -76.36 53.40
CA THR A 54 113.57 -76.81 52.01
C THR A 54 112.23 -76.49 51.34
N LYS A 55 111.11 -76.54 52.07
CA LYS A 55 109.79 -76.11 51.56
C LYS A 55 109.76 -74.61 51.23
N LEU A 56 110.26 -73.77 52.13
CA LEU A 56 110.33 -72.32 51.92
C LEU A 56 111.23 -71.92 50.74
N ARG A 57 112.32 -72.67 50.49
CA ARG A 57 113.17 -72.42 49.30
C ARG A 57 112.46 -72.77 47.99
N LYS A 58 111.62 -73.81 47.97
CA LYS A 58 110.78 -74.13 46.80
C LYS A 58 109.75 -73.03 46.56
N GLU A 59 109.05 -72.58 47.60
CA GLU A 59 108.06 -71.48 47.47
C GLU A 59 108.70 -70.18 46.99
N LYS A 60 109.91 -69.84 47.48
CA LYS A 60 110.68 -68.69 46.99
C LYS A 60 111.01 -68.82 45.50
N ALA A 61 111.39 -70.01 45.03
CA ALA A 61 111.69 -70.25 43.62
C ALA A 61 110.41 -70.12 42.77
N ASP A 62 109.29 -70.69 43.21
CA ASP A 62 108.01 -70.61 42.52
C ASP A 62 107.49 -69.17 42.41
N ILE A 63 107.60 -68.37 43.48
CA ILE A 63 107.22 -66.95 43.45
C ILE A 63 108.13 -66.17 42.48
N LYS A 64 109.43 -66.47 42.47
CA LYS A 64 110.37 -65.80 41.55
C LYS A 64 110.04 -66.09 40.09
N VAL A 65 109.63 -67.33 39.78
CA VAL A 65 109.16 -67.72 38.44
C VAL A 65 107.86 -66.99 38.08
N LYS A 66 106.89 -66.90 39.00
CA LYS A 66 105.62 -66.17 38.77
C LYS A 66 105.83 -64.68 38.50
N VAL A 67 106.74 -64.03 39.21
CA VAL A 67 107.08 -62.62 38.97
C VAL A 67 107.78 -62.45 37.62
N TRP A 68 108.67 -63.37 37.26
CA TRP A 68 109.35 -63.35 35.96
C TRP A 68 108.40 -63.56 34.78
N THR A 69 107.43 -64.48 34.91
CA THR A 69 106.42 -64.69 33.88
C THR A 69 105.49 -63.49 33.75
N ALA A 70 105.11 -62.84 34.86
CA ALA A 70 104.29 -61.62 34.84
C ALA A 70 105.00 -60.40 34.20
N ILE A 71 106.33 -60.30 34.33
CA ILE A 71 107.13 -59.23 33.71
C ILE A 71 107.56 -59.61 32.27
N GLY A 72 107.27 -60.84 31.84
CA GLY A 72 107.59 -61.38 30.52
C GLY A 72 107.04 -60.52 29.37
N THR A 73 107.81 -60.46 28.30
CA THR A 73 107.53 -59.66 27.09
C THR A 73 106.17 -59.94 26.46
N GLN A 74 105.66 -61.17 26.59
CA GLN A 74 104.34 -61.57 26.08
C GLN A 74 103.18 -60.85 26.79
N TYR A 75 103.24 -60.69 28.11
CA TYR A 75 102.20 -59.99 28.89
C TYR A 75 102.25 -58.48 28.67
N LYS A 76 103.44 -57.90 28.50
CA LYS A 76 103.60 -56.49 28.09
C LYS A 76 103.00 -56.22 26.71
N ARG A 77 103.20 -57.12 25.74
CA ARG A 77 102.58 -57.01 24.40
C ARG A 77 101.06 -57.13 24.45
N LYS A 78 100.52 -58.06 25.26
CA LYS A 78 99.06 -58.16 25.47
C LYS A 78 98.49 -56.90 26.12
N SER A 79 99.15 -56.37 27.16
CA SER A 79 98.75 -55.12 27.81
C SER A 79 98.76 -53.92 26.86
N ALA A 80 99.80 -53.80 26.02
CA ALA A 80 99.86 -52.77 24.98
C ALA A 80 98.78 -52.95 23.89
N GLY A 81 98.45 -54.20 23.54
CA GLY A 81 97.33 -54.53 22.66
C GLY A 81 95.99 -54.08 23.24
N TYR A 82 95.74 -54.37 24.52
CA TYR A 82 94.54 -53.93 25.25
C TYR A 82 94.47 -52.40 25.35
N LEU A 83 95.58 -51.71 25.59
CA LEU A 83 95.61 -50.25 25.59
C LEU A 83 95.29 -49.66 24.21
N LYS A 84 95.73 -50.31 23.13
CA LYS A 84 95.41 -49.87 21.76
C LYS A 84 93.92 -50.06 21.44
N THR A 85 93.31 -51.17 21.86
CA THR A 85 91.85 -51.37 21.70
C THR A 85 91.05 -50.40 22.57
N ILE A 86 91.45 -50.17 23.82
CA ILE A 86 90.80 -49.17 24.70
C ILE A 86 90.86 -47.78 24.05
N LYS A 87 92.03 -47.36 23.54
CA LYS A 87 92.18 -46.08 22.84
C LYS A 87 91.26 -45.99 21.61
N CYS A 88 91.16 -47.08 20.84
CA CYS A 88 90.24 -47.15 19.69
C CYS A 88 88.77 -47.04 20.12
N HIS A 89 88.37 -47.70 21.20
CA HIS A 89 87.00 -47.61 21.74
C HIS A 89 86.67 -46.20 22.22
N ILE A 90 87.57 -45.54 22.95
CA ILE A 90 87.38 -44.15 23.40
C ILE A 90 87.22 -43.21 22.19
N THR A 91 88.07 -43.33 21.18
CA THR A 91 87.95 -42.49 19.97
C THR A 91 86.67 -42.77 19.16
N CYS A 92 86.15 -44.00 19.24
CA CYS A 92 84.88 -44.36 18.60
C CYS A 92 83.70 -43.78 19.39
N GLU A 93 83.76 -43.84 20.72
CA GLU A 93 82.76 -43.27 21.61
C GLU A 93 82.68 -41.74 21.48
N GLU A 94 83.81 -41.06 21.40
CA GLU A 94 83.87 -39.61 21.15
C GLU A 94 83.23 -39.24 19.80
N LYS A 95 83.52 -39.97 18.73
CA LYS A 95 82.91 -39.76 17.41
C LYS A 95 81.41 -40.03 17.42
N LEU A 96 80.97 -41.12 18.04
CA LEU A 96 79.56 -41.42 18.19
C LEU A 96 78.84 -40.36 19.03
N ALA A 97 79.48 -39.82 20.07
CA ALA A 97 78.93 -38.73 20.85
C ALA A 97 78.77 -37.45 20.02
N GLU A 98 79.73 -37.14 19.16
CA GLU A 98 79.66 -36.02 18.21
C GLU A 98 78.55 -36.21 17.17
N ASP A 99 78.42 -37.41 16.59
CA ASP A 99 77.34 -37.75 15.64
C ASP A 99 75.96 -37.68 16.30
N ILE A 100 75.83 -38.18 17.53
CA ILE A 100 74.60 -38.07 18.33
C ILE A 100 74.29 -36.60 18.62
N HIS A 101 75.30 -35.77 18.90
CA HIS A 101 75.11 -34.34 19.12
C HIS A 101 74.61 -33.65 17.84
N ASN A 102 75.22 -33.95 16.69
CA ASN A 102 74.82 -33.42 15.38
C ASN A 102 73.41 -33.86 14.99
N MET A 103 73.03 -35.11 15.26
CA MET A 103 71.65 -35.57 15.04
C MET A 103 70.67 -34.87 15.97
N LYS A 104 71.01 -34.67 17.25
CA LYS A 104 70.17 -33.92 18.19
C LYS A 104 69.96 -32.47 17.76
N THR A 105 71.01 -31.78 17.30
CA THR A 105 70.89 -30.40 16.80
C THR A 105 70.07 -30.34 15.52
N SER A 106 70.22 -31.32 14.61
CA SER A 106 69.37 -31.44 13.41
C SER A 106 67.91 -31.66 13.76
N ILE A 107 67.61 -32.55 14.72
CA ILE A 107 66.24 -32.80 15.20
C ILE A 107 65.64 -31.52 15.79
N LEU A 108 66.40 -30.78 16.61
CA LEU A 108 65.93 -29.51 17.18
C LEU A 108 65.63 -28.46 16.09
N ASN A 109 66.46 -28.38 15.05
CA ASN A 109 66.21 -27.47 13.93
C ASN A 109 64.94 -27.83 13.17
N ILE A 110 64.73 -29.11 12.86
CA ILE A 110 63.51 -29.60 12.19
C ILE A 110 62.28 -29.35 13.06
N GLN A 111 62.36 -29.54 14.38
CA GLN A 111 61.28 -29.23 15.31
C GLN A 111 60.93 -27.73 15.32
N ARG A 112 61.92 -26.84 15.24
CA ARG A 112 61.67 -25.40 15.12
C ARG A 112 60.97 -25.05 13.80
N GLU A 113 61.39 -25.64 12.69
CA GLU A 113 60.74 -25.42 11.39
C GLU A 113 59.32 -25.97 11.35
N LEU A 114 59.08 -27.17 11.91
CA LEU A 114 57.74 -27.71 12.12
C LEU A 114 56.88 -26.75 12.95
N GLY A 115 57.45 -26.13 13.99
CA GLY A 115 56.77 -25.11 14.80
C GLY A 115 56.41 -23.86 13.99
N ARG A 116 57.29 -23.38 13.11
CA ARG A 116 57.03 -22.24 12.22
C ARG A 116 55.96 -22.56 11.18
N LEU A 117 56.06 -23.72 10.52
CA LEU A 117 55.07 -24.21 9.56
C LEU A 117 53.70 -24.39 10.20
N SER A 118 53.64 -24.94 11.41
CA SER A 118 52.39 -25.10 12.17
C SER A 118 51.73 -23.75 12.47
N ARG A 119 52.51 -22.73 12.85
CA ARG A 119 51.98 -21.36 13.02
C ARG A 119 51.49 -20.78 11.69
N HIS A 120 52.23 -20.98 10.61
CA HIS A 120 51.85 -20.46 9.31
C HIS A 120 50.56 -21.12 8.79
N ILE A 121 50.41 -22.43 8.99
CA ILE A 121 49.17 -23.17 8.70
C ILE A 121 48.00 -22.65 9.56
N TYR A 122 48.25 -22.36 10.84
CA TYR A 122 47.24 -21.79 11.73
C TYR A 122 46.79 -20.40 11.27
N ASP A 123 47.73 -19.51 10.93
CA ASP A 123 47.42 -18.17 10.44
C ASP A 123 46.70 -18.22 9.09
N LEU A 124 47.15 -19.08 8.16
CA LEU A 124 46.47 -19.31 6.89
C LEU A 124 45.03 -19.80 7.11
N ASN A 125 44.82 -20.80 7.97
CA ASN A 125 43.48 -21.31 8.30
C ASN A 125 42.58 -20.29 9.00
N ARG A 126 43.16 -19.32 9.73
CA ARG A 126 42.42 -18.22 10.33
C ARG A 126 41.94 -17.21 9.28
N HIS A 127 42.73 -17.00 8.23
CA HIS A 127 42.42 -16.06 7.14
C HIS A 127 41.67 -16.68 5.97
N THR A 128 41.75 -17.99 5.76
CA THR A 128 40.94 -18.68 4.76
C THR A 128 39.54 -18.93 5.28
N ILE A 129 38.58 -18.33 4.58
CA ILE A 129 37.17 -18.63 4.79
C ILE A 129 36.92 -20.07 4.31
N PRO A 130 36.35 -20.95 5.13
CA PRO A 130 35.98 -22.30 4.70
C PRO A 130 35.10 -22.25 3.45
N ALA A 131 35.33 -23.14 2.50
CA ALA A 131 34.58 -23.18 1.23
C ALA A 131 33.06 -23.21 1.44
N THR A 132 32.58 -23.85 2.51
CA THR A 132 31.17 -23.86 2.92
C THR A 132 30.65 -22.47 3.26
N ARG A 133 31.38 -21.69 4.08
CA ARG A 133 31.01 -20.30 4.41
C ARG A 133 31.04 -19.39 3.19
N ALA A 134 32.01 -19.54 2.29
CA ALA A 134 32.05 -18.77 1.05
C ALA A 134 30.83 -19.05 0.15
N ILE A 135 30.36 -20.30 0.10
CA ILE A 135 29.13 -20.66 -0.62
C ILE A 135 27.90 -20.07 0.08
N GLU A 136 27.83 -20.12 1.41
CA GLU A 136 26.75 -19.51 2.19
C GLU A 136 26.68 -17.99 2.00
N ASP A 137 27.82 -17.29 2.03
CA ASP A 137 27.90 -15.85 1.80
C ASP A 137 27.49 -15.48 0.38
N LYS A 138 27.92 -16.26 -0.63
CA LYS A 138 27.46 -16.10 -2.01
C LYS A 138 25.95 -16.30 -2.14
N ASN A 139 25.39 -17.32 -1.47
CA ASN A 139 23.96 -17.57 -1.48
C ASN A 139 23.19 -16.47 -0.75
N ARG A 140 23.72 -15.94 0.36
CA ARG A 140 23.15 -14.82 1.09
C ARG A 140 23.16 -13.55 0.25
N ALA A 141 24.26 -13.26 -0.43
CA ALA A 141 24.38 -12.14 -1.36
C ALA A 141 23.39 -12.28 -2.52
N ARG A 142 23.25 -13.47 -3.12
CA ARG A 142 22.25 -13.73 -4.17
C ARG A 142 20.81 -13.53 -3.70
N LYS A 143 20.46 -14.04 -2.51
CA LYS A 143 19.12 -13.81 -1.93
C LYS A 143 18.87 -12.33 -1.68
N HIS A 144 19.86 -11.61 -1.15
CA HIS A 144 19.75 -10.18 -0.91
C HIS A 144 19.60 -9.40 -2.23
N LEU A 145 20.34 -9.77 -3.26
CA LEU A 145 20.24 -9.18 -4.60
C LEU A 145 18.85 -9.43 -5.20
N ALA A 146 18.34 -10.66 -5.15
CA ALA A 146 16.99 -10.98 -5.61
C ALA A 146 15.90 -10.20 -4.85
N MET A 147 16.05 -10.02 -3.53
CA MET A 147 15.12 -9.17 -2.77
C MET A 147 15.18 -7.71 -3.21
N LYS A 148 16.36 -7.19 -3.54
CA LYS A 148 16.53 -5.81 -4.02
C LYS A 148 15.99 -5.63 -5.44
N GLU A 149 16.16 -6.62 -6.32
CA GLU A 149 15.56 -6.65 -7.65
C GLU A 149 14.03 -6.65 -7.55
N ASN A 150 13.44 -7.50 -6.70
CA ASN A 150 11.99 -7.51 -6.48
C ASN A 150 11.49 -6.17 -5.89
N GLN A 151 12.22 -5.57 -4.95
CA GLN A 151 11.87 -4.24 -4.41
C GLN A 151 11.91 -3.16 -5.51
N LEU A 152 12.90 -3.22 -6.39
CA LEU A 152 13.02 -2.31 -7.52
C LEU A 152 11.87 -2.50 -8.52
N GLU A 153 11.54 -3.74 -8.87
CA GLU A 153 10.43 -4.06 -9.78
C GLU A 153 9.08 -3.57 -9.23
N VAL A 154 8.81 -3.81 -7.94
CA VAL A 154 7.62 -3.28 -7.26
C VAL A 154 7.62 -1.74 -7.27
N GLY A 155 8.78 -1.11 -7.03
CA GLY A 155 8.94 0.34 -7.10
C GLY A 155 8.62 0.91 -8.48
N ILE A 156 9.15 0.29 -9.54
CA ILE A 156 8.88 0.66 -10.94
C ILE A 156 7.38 0.51 -11.26
N HIS A 157 6.76 -0.61 -10.87
CA HIS A 157 5.33 -0.81 -11.09
C HIS A 157 4.48 0.25 -10.36
N GLN A 158 4.84 0.60 -9.14
CA GLN A 158 4.18 1.65 -8.37
C GLN A 158 4.32 3.00 -9.10
N GLU A 159 5.52 3.33 -9.55
CA GLU A 159 5.81 4.58 -10.28
C GLU A 159 5.03 4.65 -11.61
N CYS A 160 5.02 3.58 -12.40
CA CYS A 160 4.24 3.50 -13.62
C CYS A 160 2.74 3.67 -13.35
N LYS A 161 2.22 3.07 -12.29
CA LYS A 161 0.82 3.24 -11.88
C LYS A 161 0.52 4.68 -11.48
N MET A 162 1.38 5.31 -10.70
CA MET A 162 1.23 6.72 -10.30
C MET A 162 1.33 7.65 -11.52
N THR A 163 2.21 7.36 -12.47
CA THR A 163 2.36 8.13 -13.71
C THR A 163 1.12 8.01 -14.59
N ALA A 164 0.56 6.81 -14.73
CA ALA A 164 -0.68 6.60 -15.47
C ALA A 164 -1.87 7.32 -14.80
N LEU A 165 -1.95 7.33 -13.47
CA LEU A 165 -2.96 8.10 -12.75
C LEU A 165 -2.76 9.61 -12.93
N ASN A 166 -1.52 10.11 -12.86
CA ASN A 166 -1.21 11.52 -13.09
C ASN A 166 -1.58 11.94 -14.51
N MET A 167 -1.33 11.10 -15.51
CA MET A 167 -1.73 11.35 -16.90
C MET A 167 -3.26 11.51 -17.02
N LYS A 168 -4.05 10.60 -16.43
CA LYS A 168 -5.51 10.71 -16.41
C LYS A 168 -6.00 11.99 -15.73
N LEU A 169 -5.43 12.34 -14.57
CA LEU A 169 -5.78 13.58 -13.87
C LEU A 169 -5.44 14.82 -14.70
N ARG A 170 -4.36 14.79 -15.48
CA ARG A 170 -4.01 15.89 -16.40
C ARG A 170 -4.98 15.99 -17.58
N GLU A 171 -5.44 14.86 -18.11
CA GLU A 171 -6.47 14.82 -19.16
C GLU A 171 -7.78 15.40 -18.63
N GLU A 172 -8.25 14.95 -17.47
CA GLU A 172 -9.46 15.49 -16.81
C GLU A 172 -9.32 17.00 -16.53
N LEU A 173 -8.16 17.45 -16.04
CA LEU A 173 -7.91 18.87 -15.82
C LEU A 173 -7.95 19.67 -17.14
N HIS A 174 -7.43 19.09 -18.22
CA HIS A 174 -7.45 19.72 -19.54
C HIS A 174 -8.89 19.85 -20.07
N GLU A 175 -9.69 18.80 -19.94
CA GLU A 175 -11.12 18.80 -20.29
C GLU A 175 -11.87 19.89 -19.51
N LEU A 176 -11.69 19.97 -18.18
CA LEU A 176 -12.31 20.99 -17.34
C LEU A 176 -11.88 22.42 -17.73
N ILE A 177 -10.63 22.63 -18.15
CA ILE A 177 -10.16 23.92 -18.63
C ILE A 177 -10.84 24.29 -19.96
N LEU A 178 -11.02 23.33 -20.87
CA LEU A 178 -11.71 23.54 -22.14
C LEU A 178 -13.19 23.86 -21.91
N GLU A 179 -13.86 23.12 -21.03
CA GLU A 179 -15.25 23.39 -20.64
C GLU A 179 -15.40 24.78 -20.03
N ARG A 180 -14.51 25.14 -19.10
CA ARG A 180 -14.50 26.49 -18.49
C ARG A 180 -14.29 27.58 -19.53
N LYS A 181 -13.41 27.37 -20.50
CA LYS A 181 -13.19 28.31 -21.61
C LYS A 181 -14.46 28.46 -22.44
N ALA A 182 -15.08 27.34 -22.84
CA ALA A 182 -16.33 27.35 -23.60
C ALA A 182 -17.45 28.06 -22.82
N PHE A 183 -17.60 27.77 -21.52
CA PHE A 183 -18.55 28.45 -20.66
C PHE A 183 -18.32 29.96 -20.62
N ASN A 184 -17.07 30.39 -20.41
CA ASN A 184 -16.72 31.81 -20.38
C ASN A 184 -17.02 32.49 -21.72
N ASP A 185 -16.74 31.83 -22.86
CA ASP A 185 -17.04 32.37 -24.18
C ASP A 185 -18.54 32.58 -24.38
N HIS A 186 -19.37 31.62 -23.94
CA HIS A 186 -20.83 31.78 -23.96
C HIS A 186 -21.30 32.89 -23.02
N TYR A 187 -20.80 32.92 -21.79
CA TYR A 187 -21.10 33.96 -20.81
C TYR A 187 -20.80 35.37 -21.34
N PHE A 188 -19.63 35.56 -21.96
CA PHE A 188 -19.28 36.84 -22.56
C PHE A 188 -20.14 37.20 -23.78
N LYS A 189 -20.59 36.23 -24.57
CA LYS A 189 -21.55 36.48 -25.66
C LYS A 189 -22.89 36.96 -25.11
N LEU A 190 -23.45 36.27 -24.11
CA LEU A 190 -24.69 36.68 -23.45
C LEU A 190 -24.57 38.08 -22.83
N ILE A 191 -23.45 38.40 -22.18
CA ILE A 191 -23.22 39.75 -21.64
C ILE A 191 -23.22 40.81 -22.75
N ARG A 192 -22.59 40.53 -23.89
CA ARG A 192 -22.56 41.47 -25.01
C ARG A 192 -23.96 41.71 -25.58
N GLU A 193 -24.74 40.65 -25.77
CA GLU A 193 -26.13 40.72 -26.23
C GLU A 193 -27.00 41.51 -25.24
N LEU A 194 -26.90 41.21 -23.94
CA LEU A 194 -27.64 41.93 -22.91
C LEU A 194 -27.28 43.42 -22.87
N ASN A 195 -26.00 43.75 -23.06
CA ASN A 195 -25.55 45.15 -23.14
C ASN A 195 -26.03 45.84 -24.42
N SER A 196 -26.08 45.15 -25.56
CA SER A 196 -26.65 45.72 -26.79
C SER A 196 -28.14 45.95 -26.65
N ASP A 197 -28.88 45.02 -26.05
CA ASP A 197 -30.32 45.15 -25.84
C ASP A 197 -30.65 46.26 -24.84
N LYS A 198 -29.88 46.37 -23.75
CA LYS A 198 -29.98 47.49 -22.81
C LYS A 198 -29.74 48.83 -23.50
N LYS A 199 -28.73 48.91 -24.36
CA LYS A 199 -28.47 50.12 -25.16
C LYS A 199 -29.64 50.43 -26.08
N TYR A 200 -30.12 49.44 -26.83
CA TYR A 200 -31.26 49.58 -27.72
C TYR A 200 -32.51 50.08 -26.98
N MET A 201 -32.82 49.52 -25.81
CA MET A 201 -33.93 49.97 -24.97
C MET A 201 -33.74 51.41 -24.49
N THR A 202 -32.51 51.78 -24.13
CA THR A 202 -32.19 53.16 -23.71
C THR A 202 -32.36 54.14 -24.87
N ASP A 203 -31.91 53.77 -26.07
CA ASP A 203 -32.06 54.57 -27.29
C ASP A 203 -33.56 54.70 -27.68
N LEU A 204 -34.35 53.65 -27.52
CA LEU A 204 -35.79 53.67 -27.78
C LEU A 204 -36.54 54.58 -26.79
N ILE A 205 -36.17 54.54 -25.50
CA ILE A 205 -36.70 55.46 -24.49
C ILE A 205 -36.31 56.89 -24.85
N GLY A 206 -35.04 57.13 -25.21
CA GLY A 206 -34.57 58.45 -25.65
C GLY A 206 -35.34 58.98 -26.86
N TYR A 207 -35.59 58.13 -27.86
CA TYR A 207 -36.41 58.46 -29.03
C TYR A 207 -37.85 58.80 -28.65
N ALA A 208 -38.48 58.00 -27.79
CA ALA A 208 -39.84 58.25 -27.32
C ALA A 208 -39.92 59.59 -26.55
N MET A 209 -38.98 59.87 -25.66
CA MET A 209 -38.88 61.15 -24.94
C MET A 209 -38.76 62.33 -25.91
N HIS A 210 -37.87 62.23 -26.90
CA HIS A 210 -37.71 63.28 -27.92
C HIS A 210 -38.99 63.51 -28.73
N GLN A 211 -39.73 62.44 -29.05
CA GLN A 211 -41.00 62.54 -29.76
C GLN A 211 -42.09 63.18 -28.88
N PHE A 212 -42.10 62.90 -27.57
CA PHE A 212 -43.00 63.58 -26.63
C PHE A 212 -42.69 65.06 -26.54
N ASP A 213 -41.42 65.45 -26.39
CA ASP A 213 -41.00 66.86 -26.36
C ASP A 213 -41.41 67.57 -27.66
N SER A 214 -41.15 66.95 -28.82
CA SER A 214 -41.57 67.48 -30.13
C SER A 214 -43.09 67.64 -30.23
N SER A 215 -43.86 66.71 -29.66
CA SER A 215 -45.32 66.80 -29.63
C SER A 215 -45.80 67.94 -28.74
N ILE A 216 -45.19 68.13 -27.58
CA ILE A 216 -45.47 69.24 -26.66
C ILE A 216 -45.23 70.58 -27.36
N ASP A 217 -44.10 70.74 -28.03
CA ASP A 217 -43.76 71.95 -28.81
C ASP A 217 -44.81 72.24 -29.90
N LEU A 218 -45.27 71.20 -30.61
CA LEU A 218 -46.31 71.34 -31.64
C LEU A 218 -47.65 71.76 -31.04
N TYR A 219 -48.04 71.17 -29.91
CA TYR A 219 -49.27 71.56 -29.20
C TYR A 219 -49.21 73.00 -28.70
N GLU A 220 -48.07 73.44 -28.18
CA GLU A 220 -47.87 74.83 -27.75
C GLU A 220 -47.97 75.79 -28.94
N ARG A 221 -47.30 75.49 -30.06
CA ARG A 221 -47.42 76.28 -31.30
C ARG A 221 -48.86 76.34 -31.79
N PHE A 222 -49.58 75.21 -31.76
CA PHE A 222 -50.97 75.16 -32.17
C PHE A 222 -51.87 76.03 -31.27
N ASP A 223 -51.66 76.01 -29.95
CA ASP A 223 -52.42 76.86 -29.03
C ASP A 223 -52.13 78.36 -29.26
N ILE A 224 -50.87 78.72 -29.53
CA ILE A 224 -50.48 80.09 -29.94
C ILE A 224 -51.21 80.49 -31.22
N PHE A 225 -51.22 79.64 -32.25
CA PHE A 225 -51.96 79.89 -33.49
C PHE A 225 -53.46 80.05 -33.25
N LYS A 226 -54.08 79.20 -32.43
CA LYS A 226 -55.49 79.27 -32.07
C LYS A 226 -55.82 80.57 -31.32
N LYS A 227 -54.96 80.99 -30.39
CA LYS A 227 -55.08 82.29 -29.69
C LYS A 227 -54.95 83.46 -30.67
N ARG A 228 -53.99 83.42 -31.59
CA ARG A 228 -53.82 84.44 -32.64
C ARG A 228 -55.04 84.52 -33.55
N GLN A 229 -55.50 83.39 -34.08
CA GLN A 229 -56.68 83.33 -34.95
C GLN A 229 -57.93 83.89 -34.26
N ARG A 230 -58.14 83.58 -32.97
CA ARG A 230 -59.24 84.17 -32.19
C ARG A 230 -59.14 85.68 -32.09
N ARG A 231 -57.94 86.23 -31.82
CA ARG A 231 -57.71 87.68 -31.80
C ARG A 231 -57.96 88.33 -33.15
N ASP A 232 -57.40 87.78 -34.22
CA ASP A 232 -57.57 88.29 -35.59
C ASP A 232 -59.05 88.27 -36.00
N LEU A 233 -59.80 87.22 -35.63
CA LEU A 233 -61.23 87.11 -35.92
C LEU A 233 -62.03 88.15 -35.15
N GLU A 234 -61.72 88.39 -33.88
CA GLU A 234 -62.39 89.43 -33.09
C GLU A 234 -62.07 90.83 -33.61
N GLN A 235 -60.82 91.09 -34.01
CA GLN A 235 -60.43 92.33 -34.66
C GLN A 235 -61.22 92.54 -35.97
N ARG A 236 -61.27 91.54 -36.85
CA ARG A 236 -62.06 91.61 -38.10
C ARG A 236 -63.54 91.84 -37.83
N ARG A 237 -64.11 91.25 -36.77
CA ARG A 237 -65.49 91.51 -36.37
C ARG A 237 -65.70 92.96 -35.95
N MET A 238 -64.77 93.54 -35.20
CA MET A 238 -64.83 94.96 -34.84
C MET A 238 -64.74 95.86 -36.08
N GLU A 239 -63.76 95.62 -36.95
CA GLU A 239 -63.62 96.35 -38.23
C GLU A 239 -64.89 96.25 -39.10
N MET A 240 -65.49 95.06 -39.20
CA MET A 240 -66.76 94.86 -39.92
C MET A 240 -67.93 95.59 -39.28
N ARG A 241 -68.00 95.66 -37.94
CA ARG A 241 -69.02 96.45 -37.24
C ARG A 241 -68.85 97.94 -37.53
N ASP A 242 -67.62 98.44 -37.52
CA ASP A 242 -67.32 99.85 -37.82
C ASP A 242 -67.63 100.19 -39.29
N ILE A 243 -67.25 99.34 -40.24
CA ILE A 243 -67.62 99.51 -41.66
C ILE A 243 -69.14 99.48 -41.82
N SER A 244 -69.83 98.55 -41.15
CA SER A 244 -71.29 98.46 -41.19
C SER A 244 -71.93 99.72 -40.58
N ARG A 245 -71.37 100.28 -39.51
CA ARG A 245 -71.83 101.52 -38.88
C ARG A 245 -71.64 102.69 -39.84
N ASN A 246 -70.44 102.89 -40.37
CA ASN A 246 -70.13 103.96 -41.34
C ASN A 246 -70.99 103.85 -42.60
N LYS A 247 -71.24 102.63 -43.10
CA LYS A 247 -72.15 102.39 -44.23
C LYS A 247 -73.58 102.78 -43.87
N THR A 248 -74.04 102.43 -42.67
CA THR A 248 -75.40 102.78 -42.22
C THR A 248 -75.53 104.30 -42.05
N GLU A 249 -74.53 104.96 -41.46
CA GLU A 249 -74.44 106.42 -41.37
C GLU A 249 -74.48 107.07 -42.77
N SER A 250 -73.65 106.61 -43.70
CA SER A 250 -73.64 107.11 -45.09
C SER A 250 -74.97 106.86 -45.81
N VAL A 251 -75.59 105.69 -45.63
CA VAL A 251 -76.93 105.41 -46.18
C VAL A 251 -77.96 106.35 -45.58
N ASN A 252 -77.97 106.53 -44.26
CA ASN A 252 -78.87 107.44 -43.56
C ASN A 252 -78.67 108.88 -44.02
N ASP A 253 -77.43 109.33 -44.22
CA ASP A 253 -77.10 110.64 -44.76
C ASP A 253 -77.62 110.78 -46.20
N THR A 254 -77.38 109.80 -47.05
CA THR A 254 -77.89 109.83 -48.43
C THR A 254 -79.42 109.80 -48.48
N GLU A 255 -80.09 109.05 -47.59
CA GLU A 255 -81.54 109.05 -47.45
C GLU A 255 -82.06 110.38 -46.88
N PHE A 256 -81.34 110.98 -45.93
CA PHE A 256 -81.63 112.30 -45.39
C PHE A 256 -81.50 113.38 -46.48
N TYR A 257 -80.42 113.40 -47.25
CA TYR A 257 -80.26 114.31 -48.38
C TYR A 257 -81.31 114.06 -49.47
N LYS A 258 -81.58 112.81 -49.83
CA LYS A 258 -82.66 112.47 -50.77
C LYS A 258 -84.01 113.00 -50.26
N SER A 259 -84.36 112.71 -49.01
CA SER A 259 -85.64 113.16 -48.43
C SER A 259 -85.73 114.69 -48.25
N LYS A 260 -84.60 115.39 -48.06
CA LYS A 260 -84.54 116.86 -48.04
C LYS A 260 -84.65 117.48 -49.44
N ILE A 261 -84.12 116.81 -50.48
CA ILE A 261 -84.16 117.24 -51.89
C ILE A 261 -85.53 116.97 -52.52
N PHE A 262 -86.26 115.95 -52.06
CA PHE A 262 -87.64 115.74 -52.48
C PHE A 262 -88.57 116.77 -51.84
N HIS A 263 -89.24 117.57 -52.66
CA HIS A 263 -90.39 118.35 -52.23
C HIS A 263 -91.43 117.38 -51.64
N ARG A 264 -91.86 117.60 -50.39
CA ARG A 264 -92.76 116.67 -49.67
C ARG A 264 -94.06 116.46 -50.45
N ARG A 265 -94.12 115.41 -51.26
CA ARG A 265 -95.36 114.80 -51.72
C ARG A 265 -95.76 113.76 -50.69
N LEU A 266 -96.80 114.07 -49.92
CA LEU A 266 -97.53 113.09 -49.12
C LEU A 266 -98.15 112.06 -50.08
N ALA A 267 -97.42 110.99 -50.37
CA ALA A 267 -97.96 109.83 -51.05
C ALA A 267 -98.35 108.78 -50.01
N ASP A 268 -99.55 108.22 -50.18
CA ASP A 268 -100.24 107.37 -49.22
C ASP A 268 -99.40 106.14 -48.80
N LEU A 269 -99.41 105.78 -47.51
CA LEU A 269 -98.60 104.71 -46.90
C LEU A 269 -98.93 103.28 -47.43
N GLN A 270 -100.08 103.12 -48.06
CA GLN A 270 -100.66 101.82 -48.44
C GLN A 270 -99.84 100.96 -49.42
N PRO A 271 -99.21 101.49 -50.50
CA PRO A 271 -98.59 100.64 -51.53
C PRO A 271 -97.32 99.91 -51.05
N LYS A 272 -96.60 100.47 -50.06
CA LYS A 272 -95.33 99.94 -49.56
C LYS A 272 -95.54 98.76 -48.59
N GLU A 273 -96.54 98.87 -47.71
CA GLU A 273 -97.02 97.77 -46.85
C GLU A 273 -97.49 96.56 -47.68
N TYR A 274 -98.19 96.82 -48.79
CA TYR A 274 -98.75 95.78 -49.66
C TYR A 274 -97.67 94.91 -50.32
N ARG A 275 -96.58 95.52 -50.79
CA ARG A 275 -95.43 94.77 -51.37
C ARG A 275 -94.73 93.89 -50.34
N ARG A 276 -94.57 94.38 -49.10
CA ARG A 276 -93.91 93.62 -48.03
C ARG A 276 -94.73 92.38 -47.64
N ARG A 277 -96.06 92.52 -47.54
CA ARG A 277 -96.99 91.39 -47.32
C ARG A 277 -97.00 90.41 -48.50
N SER A 278 -96.85 90.89 -49.74
CA SER A 278 -96.79 90.03 -50.92
C SER A 278 -95.55 89.11 -50.92
N ASN A 279 -94.37 89.67 -50.67
CA ASN A 279 -93.11 88.91 -50.65
C ASN A 279 -93.06 87.85 -49.54
N MET A 280 -93.61 88.17 -48.36
CA MET A 280 -93.68 87.20 -47.26
C MET A 280 -94.62 86.03 -47.62
N ARG A 281 -95.77 86.33 -48.23
CA ARG A 281 -96.69 85.31 -48.75
C ARG A 281 -96.02 84.41 -49.80
N GLU A 282 -95.19 84.95 -50.69
CA GLU A 282 -94.51 84.16 -51.71
C GLU A 282 -93.46 83.19 -51.12
N ARG A 283 -92.69 83.63 -50.12
CA ARG A 283 -91.73 82.76 -49.41
C ARG A 283 -92.42 81.62 -48.66
N MET A 284 -93.53 81.92 -47.99
CA MET A 284 -94.33 80.90 -47.31
C MET A 284 -94.93 79.90 -48.29
N LYS A 285 -95.40 80.36 -49.46
CA LYS A 285 -95.85 79.48 -50.54
C LYS A 285 -94.75 78.54 -51.02
N LYS A 286 -93.52 79.03 -51.24
CA LYS A 286 -92.40 78.18 -51.69
C LYS A 286 -92.08 77.06 -50.67
N LYS A 287 -92.01 77.38 -49.38
CA LYS A 287 -91.79 76.36 -48.32
C LYS A 287 -92.94 75.36 -48.24
N LEU A 288 -94.18 75.83 -48.37
CA LEU A 288 -95.36 74.97 -48.35
C LEU A 288 -95.37 74.01 -49.55
N ILE A 289 -94.94 74.46 -50.73
CA ILE A 289 -94.81 73.61 -51.92
C ILE A 289 -93.77 72.51 -51.69
N VAL A 290 -92.58 72.84 -51.15
CA VAL A 290 -91.53 71.84 -50.90
C VAL A 290 -91.99 70.81 -49.87
N ASN A 291 -92.57 71.24 -48.75
CA ASN A 291 -93.07 70.31 -47.72
C ASN A 291 -94.22 69.45 -48.26
N LYS A 292 -95.09 70.01 -49.09
CA LYS A 292 -96.15 69.25 -49.76
C LYS A 292 -95.59 68.22 -50.73
N ASN A 293 -94.52 68.54 -51.46
CA ASN A 293 -93.84 67.61 -52.36
C ASN A 293 -93.16 66.46 -51.60
N VAL A 294 -92.51 66.75 -50.47
CA VAL A 294 -91.89 65.73 -49.61
C VAL A 294 -92.94 64.81 -49.01
N LEU A 295 -94.03 65.36 -48.46
CA LEU A 295 -95.14 64.59 -47.94
C LEU A 295 -95.80 63.74 -49.03
N HIS A 296 -95.96 64.28 -50.24
CA HIS A 296 -96.51 63.54 -51.36
C HIS A 296 -95.62 62.36 -51.77
N LYS A 297 -94.29 62.54 -51.79
CA LYS A 297 -93.35 61.43 -52.04
C LYS A 297 -93.42 60.36 -50.95
N ILE A 298 -93.54 60.76 -49.68
CA ILE A 298 -93.69 59.83 -48.54
C ILE A 298 -95.00 59.04 -48.66
N PHE A 299 -96.11 59.71 -49.00
CA PHE A 299 -97.40 59.05 -49.23
C PHE A 299 -97.39 58.12 -50.45
N GLN A 300 -96.71 58.50 -51.53
CA GLN A 300 -96.56 57.66 -52.71
C GLN A 300 -95.75 56.41 -52.41
N TYR A 301 -94.68 56.53 -51.62
CA TYR A 301 -93.82 55.40 -51.23
C TYR A 301 -94.51 54.45 -50.23
N THR A 302 -95.26 54.99 -49.27
CA THR A 302 -95.95 54.20 -48.23
C THR A 302 -97.33 53.72 -48.64
N GLY A 303 -97.91 54.27 -49.72
CA GLY A 303 -99.27 53.99 -50.19
C GLY A 303 -100.38 54.45 -49.24
N GLN A 304 -100.06 55.15 -48.14
CA GLN A 304 -101.02 55.58 -47.12
C GLN A 304 -101.35 57.07 -47.29
N LYS A 305 -102.60 57.47 -47.00
CA LYS A 305 -103.08 58.86 -47.16
C LYS A 305 -103.09 59.66 -45.85
N ASP A 306 -102.90 59.00 -44.69
CA ASP A 306 -102.94 59.64 -43.38
C ASP A 306 -101.55 59.71 -42.72
N ILE A 307 -101.11 60.93 -42.37
CA ILE A 307 -99.77 61.21 -41.80
C ILE A 307 -99.57 60.46 -40.49
N LYS A 308 -100.60 60.36 -39.64
CA LYS A 308 -100.48 59.71 -38.33
C LYS A 308 -100.14 58.23 -38.49
N THR A 309 -100.77 57.56 -39.45
CA THR A 309 -100.52 56.14 -39.75
C THR A 309 -99.13 55.88 -40.31
N VAL A 310 -98.58 56.82 -41.08
CA VAL A 310 -97.20 56.73 -41.59
C VAL A 310 -96.19 56.85 -40.44
N ILE A 311 -96.41 57.79 -39.50
CA ILE A 311 -95.52 57.99 -38.35
C ILE A 311 -95.54 56.76 -37.42
N THR A 312 -96.71 56.18 -37.14
CA THR A 312 -96.80 54.99 -36.29
C THR A 312 -96.09 53.80 -36.94
N LYS A 313 -96.32 53.54 -38.23
CA LYS A 313 -95.63 52.47 -38.96
C LYS A 313 -94.13 52.66 -39.03
N PHE A 314 -93.65 53.90 -39.19
CA PHE A 314 -92.22 54.18 -39.20
C PHE A 314 -91.58 53.88 -37.84
N LYS A 315 -92.24 54.28 -36.73
CA LYS A 315 -91.76 53.95 -35.38
C LYS A 315 -91.77 52.45 -35.09
N GLU A 316 -92.80 51.74 -35.54
CA GLU A 316 -92.87 50.28 -35.42
C GLU A 316 -91.74 49.61 -36.22
N GLN A 317 -91.49 50.06 -37.45
CA GLN A 317 -90.38 49.56 -38.26
C GLN A 317 -89.02 49.90 -37.65
N GLU A 318 -88.82 51.12 -37.15
CA GLU A 318 -87.59 51.53 -36.47
C GLU A 318 -87.32 50.66 -35.23
N SER A 319 -88.35 50.39 -34.43
CA SER A 319 -88.25 49.49 -33.27
C SER A 319 -87.90 48.05 -33.68
N LEU A 320 -88.50 47.56 -34.76
CA LEU A 320 -88.21 46.24 -35.34
C LEU A 320 -86.76 46.16 -35.84
N TYR A 321 -86.30 47.17 -36.59
CA TYR A 321 -84.92 47.25 -37.08
C TYR A 321 -83.91 47.34 -35.92
N TYR A 322 -84.23 48.09 -34.86
CA TYR A 322 -83.39 48.16 -33.67
C TYR A 322 -83.29 46.79 -32.97
N SER A 323 -84.40 46.05 -32.89
CA SER A 323 -84.42 44.68 -32.36
C SER A 323 -83.58 43.72 -33.21
N TYR A 324 -83.72 43.77 -34.54
CA TYR A 324 -82.91 42.95 -35.44
C TYR A 324 -81.42 43.29 -35.38
N PHE A 325 -81.08 44.57 -35.27
CA PHE A 325 -79.70 45.01 -35.13
C PHE A 325 -79.07 44.49 -33.84
N ASN A 326 -79.80 44.59 -32.71
CA ASN A 326 -79.32 44.04 -31.43
C ASN A 326 -79.17 42.52 -31.50
N TYR A 327 -80.13 41.81 -32.11
CA TYR A 327 -80.03 40.37 -32.31
C TYR A 327 -78.83 39.98 -33.17
N ALA A 328 -78.58 40.71 -34.26
CA ALA A 328 -77.42 40.47 -35.13
C ALA A 328 -76.09 40.71 -34.40
N ASN A 329 -76.02 41.73 -33.55
CA ASN A 329 -74.84 42.01 -32.73
C ASN A 329 -74.60 40.93 -31.67
N GLU A 330 -75.63 40.52 -30.93
CA GLU A 330 -75.53 39.43 -29.96
C GLU A 330 -75.13 38.11 -30.63
N THR A 331 -75.71 37.80 -31.78
CA THR A 331 -75.34 36.60 -32.55
C THR A 331 -73.89 36.67 -33.03
N SER A 332 -73.43 37.83 -33.50
CA SER A 332 -72.03 38.03 -33.89
C SER A 332 -71.08 37.87 -32.70
N TYR A 333 -71.46 38.42 -31.54
CA TYR A 333 -70.72 38.24 -30.30
C TYR A 333 -70.63 36.76 -29.91
N HIS A 334 -71.75 36.04 -29.88
CA HIS A 334 -71.77 34.61 -29.61
C HIS A 334 -70.94 33.80 -30.62
N MET A 335 -70.98 34.17 -31.91
CA MET A 335 -70.16 33.54 -32.94
C MET A 335 -68.66 33.74 -32.67
N THR A 336 -68.25 34.95 -32.30
CA THR A 336 -66.85 35.22 -31.92
C THR A 336 -66.43 34.45 -30.67
N LEU A 337 -67.30 34.35 -29.66
CA LEU A 337 -67.04 33.59 -28.45
C LEU A 337 -66.88 32.10 -28.75
N LEU A 338 -67.76 31.54 -29.58
CA LEU A 338 -67.70 30.14 -29.99
C LEU A 338 -66.44 29.86 -30.81
N ASN A 339 -66.10 30.74 -31.76
CA ASN A 339 -64.89 30.59 -32.56
C ASN A 339 -63.62 30.63 -31.67
N ASN A 340 -63.59 31.54 -30.68
CA ASN A 340 -62.50 31.58 -29.70
C ASN A 340 -62.43 30.29 -28.86
N ALA A 341 -63.57 29.73 -28.46
CA ALA A 341 -63.62 28.46 -27.74
C ALA A 341 -63.12 27.30 -28.62
N VAL A 342 -63.55 27.24 -29.89
CA VAL A 342 -63.09 26.25 -30.86
C VAL A 342 -61.58 26.36 -31.09
N ASN A 343 -61.05 27.57 -31.26
CA ASN A 343 -59.60 27.79 -31.42
C ASN A 343 -58.80 27.33 -30.19
N ARG A 344 -59.33 27.56 -28.97
CA ARG A 344 -58.73 27.04 -27.73
C ARG A 344 -58.73 25.52 -27.72
N LEU A 345 -59.86 24.88 -28.06
CA LEU A 345 -59.94 23.42 -28.13
C LEU A 345 -58.99 22.85 -29.18
N TYR A 346 -58.80 23.49 -30.33
CA TYR A 346 -57.80 23.05 -31.31
C TYR A 346 -56.37 23.17 -30.76
N ALA A 347 -56.04 24.26 -30.09
CA ALA A 347 -54.74 24.41 -29.43
C ALA A 347 -54.51 23.33 -28.36
N ASP A 348 -55.52 23.03 -27.55
CA ASP A 348 -55.47 21.96 -26.54
C ASP A 348 -55.28 20.59 -27.19
N ILE A 349 -55.99 20.29 -28.30
CA ILE A 349 -55.81 19.04 -29.05
C ILE A 349 -54.39 18.92 -29.60
N ASP A 350 -53.81 19.99 -30.12
CA ASP A 350 -52.46 19.96 -30.68
C ASP A 350 -51.40 19.81 -29.59
N MET A 351 -51.59 20.43 -28.42
CA MET A 351 -50.76 20.19 -27.23
C MET A 351 -50.84 18.74 -26.77
N LEU A 352 -52.05 18.17 -26.65
CA LEU A 352 -52.23 16.77 -26.27
C LEU A 352 -51.62 15.80 -27.28
N LYS A 353 -51.68 16.10 -28.58
CA LYS A 353 -50.99 15.30 -29.62
C LYS A 353 -49.48 15.35 -29.47
N LEU A 354 -48.92 16.52 -29.15
CA LEU A 354 -47.49 16.67 -28.92
C LEU A 354 -47.04 15.89 -27.69
N ASP A 355 -47.76 16.02 -26.57
CA ASP A 355 -47.49 15.29 -25.34
C ASP A 355 -47.59 13.78 -25.54
N ASN A 356 -48.59 13.31 -26.29
CA ASN A 356 -48.72 11.89 -26.62
C ASN A 356 -47.56 11.38 -27.48
N ARG A 357 -47.10 12.16 -28.48
CA ARG A 357 -45.91 11.80 -29.28
C ARG A 357 -44.66 11.71 -28.41
N ASN A 358 -44.45 12.68 -27.51
CA ASN A 358 -43.32 12.68 -26.60
C ASN A 358 -43.39 11.49 -25.62
N SER A 359 -44.57 11.18 -25.09
CA SER A 359 -44.78 10.03 -24.22
C SER A 359 -44.50 8.71 -24.93
N MET A 360 -44.98 8.56 -26.17
CA MET A 360 -44.69 7.38 -26.99
C MET A 360 -43.20 7.23 -27.28
N GLN A 361 -42.50 8.32 -27.62
CA GLN A 361 -41.06 8.27 -27.84
C GLN A 361 -40.32 7.85 -26.57
N ASN A 362 -40.68 8.43 -25.42
CA ASN A 362 -40.10 8.05 -24.13
C ASN A 362 -40.34 6.58 -23.78
N GLN A 363 -41.53 6.05 -24.10
CA GLN A 363 -41.84 4.64 -23.91
C GLN A 363 -41.01 3.73 -24.82
N VAL A 364 -40.84 4.11 -26.10
CA VAL A 364 -39.98 3.38 -27.04
C VAL A 364 -38.53 3.37 -26.56
N ASP A 365 -38.00 4.53 -26.19
CA ASP A 365 -36.64 4.65 -25.64
C ASP A 365 -36.47 3.82 -24.36
N GLN A 366 -37.50 3.77 -23.51
CA GLN A 366 -37.50 2.95 -22.30
C GLN A 366 -37.51 1.46 -22.63
N ILE A 367 -38.30 1.02 -23.62
CA ILE A 367 -38.33 -0.36 -24.08
C ILE A 367 -36.95 -0.75 -24.63
N GLU A 368 -36.34 0.07 -25.50
CA GLU A 368 -35.01 -0.20 -26.04
C GLU A 368 -33.95 -0.34 -24.94
N ARG A 369 -34.00 0.51 -23.91
CA ARG A 369 -33.11 0.40 -22.73
C ARG A 369 -33.33 -0.89 -21.95
N LEU A 370 -34.59 -1.27 -21.73
CA LEU A 370 -34.93 -2.51 -21.02
C LEU A 370 -34.53 -3.75 -21.81
N GLU A 371 -34.69 -3.74 -23.13
CA GLU A 371 -34.24 -4.81 -24.02
C GLU A 371 -32.72 -4.97 -23.99
N ALA A 372 -31.97 -3.85 -24.03
CA ALA A 372 -30.51 -3.87 -23.91
C ALA A 372 -30.06 -4.43 -22.56
N GLN A 373 -30.69 -4.01 -21.46
CA GLN A 373 -30.42 -4.54 -20.12
C GLN A 373 -30.74 -6.04 -20.03
N LEU A 374 -31.86 -6.48 -20.61
CA LEU A 374 -32.25 -7.88 -20.63
C LEU A 374 -31.24 -8.73 -21.41
N GLN A 375 -30.79 -8.27 -22.58
CA GLN A 375 -29.75 -8.94 -23.35
C GLN A 375 -28.42 -9.04 -22.57
N GLU A 376 -28.01 -7.99 -21.88
CA GLU A 376 -26.81 -8.01 -21.04
C GLU A 376 -26.95 -9.01 -19.89
N LYS A 377 -28.10 -9.04 -19.21
CA LYS A 377 -28.38 -10.01 -18.15
C LYS A 377 -28.43 -11.44 -18.66
N HIS A 378 -28.95 -11.68 -19.86
CA HIS A 378 -28.91 -13.00 -20.50
C HIS A 378 -27.47 -13.45 -20.77
N LYS A 379 -26.62 -12.58 -21.36
CA LYS A 379 -25.20 -12.89 -21.58
C LYS A 379 -24.48 -13.22 -20.27
N ASN A 380 -24.67 -12.41 -19.24
CA ASN A 380 -24.08 -12.64 -17.91
C ASN A 380 -24.58 -13.97 -17.30
N ASN A 381 -25.85 -14.31 -17.44
CA ASN A 381 -26.40 -15.58 -16.95
C ASN A 381 -25.82 -16.77 -17.72
N GLU A 382 -25.66 -16.67 -19.05
CA GLU A 382 -25.01 -17.71 -19.85
C GLU A 382 -23.56 -17.93 -19.45
N GLU A 383 -22.80 -16.86 -19.19
CA GLU A 383 -21.42 -16.94 -18.69
C GLU A 383 -21.35 -17.60 -17.31
N LEU A 384 -22.24 -17.22 -16.39
CA LEU A 384 -22.33 -17.84 -15.07
C LEU A 384 -22.73 -19.31 -15.16
N ARG A 385 -23.64 -19.69 -16.05
CA ARG A 385 -24.01 -21.10 -16.31
C ARG A 385 -22.83 -21.89 -16.84
N LYS A 386 -22.06 -21.35 -17.80
CA LYS A 386 -20.83 -22.00 -18.29
C LYS A 386 -19.82 -22.20 -17.16
N SER A 387 -19.61 -21.18 -16.32
CA SER A 387 -18.75 -21.27 -15.15
C SER A 387 -19.23 -22.31 -14.14
N SER A 388 -20.54 -22.36 -13.86
CA SER A 388 -21.16 -23.38 -12.99
C SER A 388 -20.91 -24.78 -13.54
N LEU A 389 -21.15 -25.02 -14.83
CA LEU A 389 -20.92 -26.33 -15.46
C LEU A 389 -19.46 -26.77 -15.34
N VAL A 390 -18.51 -25.87 -15.56
CA VAL A 390 -17.07 -26.16 -15.40
C VAL A 390 -16.73 -26.49 -13.95
N ASN A 391 -17.32 -25.76 -12.99
CA ASN A 391 -17.13 -26.02 -11.56
C ASN A 391 -17.77 -27.35 -11.14
N ASP A 392 -18.95 -27.69 -11.65
CA ASP A 392 -19.64 -28.96 -11.41
C ASP A 392 -18.84 -30.13 -11.99
N GLU A 393 -18.27 -29.99 -13.20
CA GLU A 393 -17.35 -30.99 -13.75
C GLU A 393 -16.10 -31.17 -12.88
N ARG A 394 -15.51 -30.08 -12.40
CA ARG A 394 -14.35 -30.13 -11.50
C ARG A 394 -14.70 -30.81 -10.18
N LEU A 395 -15.87 -30.50 -9.63
CA LEU A 395 -16.39 -31.05 -8.39
C LEU A 395 -16.70 -32.55 -8.54
N ASN A 396 -17.27 -32.97 -9.67
CA ASN A 396 -17.46 -34.38 -10.01
C ASN A 396 -16.11 -35.13 -10.14
N LYS A 397 -15.09 -34.53 -10.76
CA LYS A 397 -13.73 -35.09 -10.81
C LYS A 397 -13.14 -35.25 -9.40
N LEU A 398 -13.35 -34.28 -8.51
CA LEU A 398 -12.92 -34.36 -7.12
C LEU A 398 -13.67 -35.45 -6.34
N PHE A 399 -14.98 -35.60 -6.54
CA PHE A 399 -15.75 -36.71 -5.96
C PHE A 399 -15.27 -38.07 -6.46
N LEU A 400 -14.95 -38.22 -7.75
CA LEU A 400 -14.36 -39.44 -8.29
C LEU A 400 -12.97 -39.71 -7.68
N GLY A 401 -12.12 -38.69 -7.56
CA GLY A 401 -10.84 -38.79 -6.88
C GLY A 401 -10.99 -39.23 -5.41
N LEU A 402 -11.98 -38.68 -4.70
CA LEU A 402 -12.25 -39.07 -3.32
C LEU A 402 -12.83 -40.49 -3.22
N LYS A 403 -13.68 -40.91 -4.15
CA LYS A 403 -14.14 -42.32 -4.25
C LYS A 403 -12.95 -43.27 -4.44
N LEU A 404 -12.00 -42.93 -5.30
CA LEU A 404 -10.77 -43.72 -5.48
C LEU A 404 -9.96 -43.82 -4.19
N VAL A 405 -9.73 -42.70 -3.50
CA VAL A 405 -9.00 -42.68 -2.22
C VAL A 405 -9.72 -43.51 -1.15
N ARG A 406 -11.05 -43.40 -1.07
CA ARG A 406 -11.91 -44.19 -0.18
C ARG A 406 -11.76 -45.69 -0.44
N ASP A 407 -11.81 -46.11 -1.71
CA ASP A 407 -11.73 -47.52 -2.08
C ASP A 407 -10.33 -48.08 -1.77
N HIS A 408 -9.28 -47.26 -1.90
CA HIS A 408 -7.90 -47.64 -1.56
C HIS A 408 -7.61 -47.63 -0.05
N SER A 409 -8.34 -46.86 0.76
CA SER A 409 -8.04 -46.69 2.19
C SER A 409 -8.48 -47.87 3.07
N LYS A 410 -9.21 -48.85 2.52
CA LYS A 410 -9.71 -50.08 3.20
C LYS A 410 -10.29 -49.80 4.60
N THR A 411 -11.08 -48.73 4.72
CA THR A 411 -11.74 -48.34 5.98
C THR A 411 -13.06 -49.11 6.12
N ASN A 412 -13.44 -49.55 7.33
CA ASN A 412 -14.74 -50.20 7.57
C ASN A 412 -15.85 -49.15 7.64
N TRP A 413 -16.51 -48.89 6.51
CA TRP A 413 -17.57 -47.88 6.39
C TRP A 413 -18.94 -48.35 6.88
N GLN A 414 -19.11 -49.66 7.11
CA GLN A 414 -20.34 -50.27 7.63
C GLN A 414 -20.75 -49.71 9.00
N SER A 415 -19.80 -49.22 9.80
CA SER A 415 -20.09 -48.63 11.11
C SER A 415 -20.83 -47.28 11.04
N LEU A 416 -20.91 -46.65 9.86
CA LEU A 416 -21.52 -45.32 9.68
C LEU A 416 -22.84 -45.30 8.88
N GLU A 417 -23.39 -46.46 8.56
CA GLU A 417 -24.72 -46.57 7.92
C GLU A 417 -25.81 -45.88 8.76
N LYS A 418 -25.62 -45.77 10.08
CA LYS A 418 -26.53 -45.06 11.00
C LYS A 418 -26.42 -43.53 10.99
N GLU A 419 -25.30 -42.95 10.52
CA GLU A 419 -25.06 -41.49 10.56
C GLU A 419 -25.14 -40.81 9.18
N ILE A 420 -24.79 -41.52 8.10
CA ILE A 420 -24.70 -40.91 6.74
C ILE A 420 -25.87 -41.31 5.83
N GLY A 421 -26.68 -42.30 6.23
CA GLY A 421 -27.74 -42.85 5.38
C GLY A 421 -27.13 -43.58 4.18
N ASP A 422 -27.11 -42.94 3.02
CA ASP A 422 -26.56 -43.53 1.78
C ASP A 422 -25.04 -43.32 1.69
N TYR A 423 -24.28 -44.34 2.09
CA TYR A 423 -22.80 -44.34 2.09
C TYR A 423 -22.19 -44.70 0.72
N ARG A 424 -23.02 -45.03 -0.27
CA ARG A 424 -22.57 -45.51 -1.58
C ARG A 424 -22.13 -44.36 -2.49
N GLU A 425 -22.78 -43.19 -2.38
CA GLU A 425 -22.51 -42.00 -3.18
C GLU A 425 -22.00 -40.83 -2.34
N ILE A 426 -21.00 -40.12 -2.87
CA ILE A 426 -20.42 -38.94 -2.22
C ILE A 426 -21.17 -37.71 -2.73
N ASN A 427 -21.98 -37.10 -1.88
CA ASN A 427 -22.71 -35.87 -2.14
C ASN A 427 -22.08 -34.67 -1.41
N LEU A 428 -22.39 -33.43 -1.80
CA LEU A 428 -21.90 -32.20 -1.16
C LEU A 428 -22.16 -32.15 0.35
N THR A 429 -23.33 -32.62 0.78
CA THR A 429 -23.72 -32.70 2.20
C THR A 429 -22.89 -33.71 2.97
N ASN A 430 -22.52 -34.82 2.32
CA ASN A 430 -21.86 -35.96 2.96
C ASN A 430 -20.33 -35.88 2.81
N LEU A 431 -19.81 -35.00 1.94
CA LEU A 431 -18.39 -34.86 1.60
C LEU A 431 -17.51 -34.63 2.83
N HIS A 432 -17.95 -33.74 3.72
CA HIS A 432 -17.18 -33.35 4.90
C HIS A 432 -16.92 -34.53 5.84
N ASP A 433 -17.94 -35.34 6.08
CA ASP A 433 -17.84 -36.47 6.99
C ASP A 433 -17.03 -37.62 6.40
N HIS A 434 -17.13 -37.84 5.08
CA HIS A 434 -16.25 -38.77 4.37
C HIS A 434 -14.78 -38.34 4.42
N LEU A 435 -14.48 -37.06 4.23
CA LEU A 435 -13.12 -36.53 4.32
C LEU A 435 -12.53 -36.68 5.71
N LYS A 436 -13.29 -36.37 6.77
CA LYS A 436 -12.85 -36.58 8.16
C LYS A 436 -12.50 -38.03 8.47
N LEU A 437 -13.23 -38.98 7.90
CA LEU A 437 -12.98 -40.41 8.11
C LEU A 437 -11.73 -40.90 7.36
N VAL A 438 -11.55 -40.46 6.11
CA VAL A 438 -10.31 -40.68 5.36
C VAL A 438 -9.13 -40.08 6.12
N GLU A 439 -9.27 -38.86 6.61
CA GLU A 439 -8.27 -38.13 7.40
C GLU A 439 -7.90 -38.90 8.69
N LYS A 440 -8.88 -39.29 9.51
CA LYS A 440 -8.65 -40.10 10.71
C LYS A 440 -7.92 -41.40 10.40
N ARG A 441 -8.24 -42.06 9.27
CA ARG A 441 -7.58 -43.30 8.86
C ARG A 441 -6.14 -43.04 8.41
N ILE A 442 -5.91 -42.02 7.58
CA ILE A 442 -4.57 -41.62 7.14
C ILE A 442 -3.73 -41.27 8.36
N PHE A 443 -4.23 -40.47 9.30
CA PHE A 443 -3.52 -40.18 10.55
C PHE A 443 -3.27 -41.42 11.40
N GLY A 444 -4.21 -42.36 11.47
CA GLY A 444 -4.02 -43.63 12.15
C GLY A 444 -2.89 -44.47 11.52
N VAL A 445 -2.86 -44.58 10.19
CA VAL A 445 -1.78 -45.27 9.46
C VAL A 445 -0.45 -44.52 9.61
N LEU A 446 -0.47 -43.20 9.56
CA LEU A 446 0.71 -42.37 9.78
C LEU A 446 1.27 -42.59 11.19
N ALA A 447 0.41 -42.62 12.20
CA ALA A 447 0.80 -42.86 13.59
C ALA A 447 1.33 -44.29 13.81
N THR A 448 0.75 -45.31 13.16
CA THR A 448 1.26 -46.69 13.26
C THR A 448 2.60 -46.84 12.55
N VAL A 449 2.77 -46.29 11.34
CA VAL A 449 4.05 -46.27 10.62
C VAL A 449 5.11 -45.52 11.44
N TYR A 450 4.77 -44.34 11.97
CA TYR A 450 5.64 -43.55 12.85
C TYR A 450 6.11 -44.35 14.07
N ARG A 451 5.19 -45.10 14.72
CA ARG A 451 5.53 -45.95 15.86
C ARG A 451 6.37 -47.17 15.47
N LEU A 452 6.08 -47.80 14.33
CA LEU A 452 6.79 -48.99 13.84
C LEU A 452 8.21 -48.66 13.37
N GLU A 453 8.40 -47.53 12.68
CA GLU A 453 9.72 -47.08 12.25
C GLU A 453 10.64 -46.79 13.43
N ARG A 454 10.12 -46.21 14.51
CA ARG A 454 10.90 -45.88 15.72
C ARG A 454 11.11 -47.02 16.68
N LYS A 455 10.34 -48.12 16.56
CA LYS A 455 10.64 -49.38 17.25
C LYS A 455 11.83 -50.11 16.61
N ASN A 456 12.15 -49.85 15.35
CA ASN A 456 13.30 -50.42 14.67
C ASN A 456 14.57 -49.61 15.00
N THR A 457 15.33 -50.04 16.00
CA THR A 457 16.59 -49.42 16.48
C THR A 457 17.75 -49.45 15.48
N ARG A 458 17.56 -49.98 14.27
CA ARG A 458 18.59 -50.12 13.23
C ARG A 458 18.63 -48.99 12.19
N LYS A 459 17.63 -48.09 12.15
CA LYS A 459 17.57 -46.99 11.16
C LYS A 459 18.14 -45.68 11.72
N ARG A 460 18.89 -44.94 10.90
CA ARG A 460 19.39 -43.60 11.25
C ARG A 460 18.25 -42.57 11.20
N PRO A 461 18.32 -41.46 11.97
CA PRO A 461 17.24 -40.49 12.06
C PRO A 461 16.85 -39.78 10.74
N ASN A 462 17.70 -39.86 9.71
CA ASN A 462 17.41 -39.29 8.38
C ASN A 462 16.73 -40.28 7.41
N ASP A 463 16.56 -41.56 7.79
CA ASP A 463 15.95 -42.62 6.97
C ASP A 463 14.48 -42.92 7.36
N TYR A 464 13.87 -42.08 8.18
CA TYR A 464 12.44 -42.19 8.51
C TYR A 464 11.59 -41.58 7.38
N LEU A 465 10.57 -42.32 6.93
CA LEU A 465 9.61 -41.84 5.93
C LEU A 465 8.79 -40.66 6.47
N ILE A 466 8.58 -40.60 7.79
CA ILE A 466 7.82 -39.54 8.47
C ILE A 466 8.80 -38.71 9.31
N LYS A 467 9.13 -37.50 8.82
CA LYS A 467 10.00 -36.55 9.51
C LYS A 467 9.28 -35.90 10.70
N ASN A 468 9.99 -35.65 11.80
CA ASN A 468 9.48 -34.82 12.89
C ASN A 468 9.29 -33.39 12.38
N ILE A 469 8.05 -32.91 12.32
CA ILE A 469 7.77 -31.49 12.16
C ILE A 469 7.81 -30.90 13.57
N GLU A 470 9.01 -30.58 14.05
CA GLU A 470 9.13 -29.59 15.11
C GLU A 470 8.68 -28.27 14.48
N LYS A 471 7.59 -27.69 14.99
CA LYS A 471 7.24 -26.30 14.67
C LYS A 471 8.35 -25.43 15.27
N PHE A 472 9.40 -25.19 14.51
CA PHE A 472 10.24 -24.04 14.76
C PHE A 472 9.34 -22.82 14.55
N CYS A 473 9.09 -22.09 15.63
CA CYS A 473 8.58 -20.74 15.50
C CYS A 473 9.76 -19.95 14.93
N ASP A 474 9.90 -19.94 13.60
CA ASP A 474 11.11 -19.43 12.94
C ASP A 474 11.36 -17.96 13.29
N PHE A 475 10.33 -17.22 13.72
CA PHE A 475 10.43 -15.83 14.16
C PHE A 475 9.43 -15.53 15.28
N SER A 476 9.86 -14.71 16.25
CA SER A 476 8.94 -14.00 17.16
C SER A 476 7.98 -13.18 16.30
N THR A 477 6.68 -13.42 16.44
CA THR A 477 5.66 -12.60 15.77
C THR A 477 5.96 -11.13 16.09
N ASN A 478 6.19 -10.33 15.06
CA ASN A 478 6.54 -8.93 15.25
C ASN A 478 5.36 -8.24 15.95
N LEU A 479 5.62 -7.48 17.02
CA LEU A 479 4.57 -6.84 17.80
C LEU A 479 3.66 -5.95 16.93
N ASN A 480 4.22 -5.44 15.82
CA ASN A 480 3.51 -4.64 14.82
C ASN A 480 2.45 -5.41 14.02
N ASP A 481 2.53 -6.75 13.94
CA ASP A 481 1.54 -7.58 13.25
C ASP A 481 0.33 -7.91 14.15
N ILE A 482 0.49 -7.78 15.47
CA ILE A 482 -0.55 -8.05 16.48
C ILE A 482 -1.27 -6.76 16.87
N VAL A 483 -0.55 -5.64 16.90
CA VAL A 483 -1.06 -4.34 17.36
C VAL A 483 -1.19 -3.40 16.16
N ILE A 484 -2.42 -3.22 15.67
CA ILE A 484 -2.75 -2.39 14.49
C ILE A 484 -2.37 -0.91 14.72
N THR A 485 -2.34 -0.44 15.96
CA THR A 485 -2.00 0.93 16.33
C THR A 485 -1.15 1.00 17.60
N GLN A 486 0.03 1.61 17.53
CA GLN A 486 0.83 1.92 18.72
C GLN A 486 0.07 2.93 19.59
N GLN A 487 0.06 2.73 20.91
CA GLN A 487 -0.54 3.67 21.87
C GLN A 487 0.10 5.05 21.70
N CYS A 488 -0.70 6.11 21.68
CA CYS A 488 -0.20 7.47 21.58
C CYS A 488 0.73 7.78 22.77
N PRO A 489 1.98 8.25 22.54
CA PRO A 489 2.94 8.52 23.61
C PRO A 489 2.41 9.49 24.68
N GLU A 490 1.68 10.52 24.26
CA GLU A 490 1.10 11.51 25.18
C GLU A 490 -0.04 10.91 26.02
N CYS A 491 -0.83 10.01 25.45
CA CYS A 491 -1.87 9.30 26.21
C CYS A 491 -1.25 8.32 27.22
N ALA A 492 -0.11 7.72 26.89
CA ALA A 492 0.64 6.84 27.79
C ALA A 492 1.34 7.62 28.92
N GLU A 493 1.89 8.81 28.62
CA GLU A 493 2.50 9.69 29.63
C GLU A 493 1.47 10.22 30.64
N VAL A 494 0.28 10.63 30.19
CA VAL A 494 -0.81 11.04 31.09
C VAL A 494 -1.27 9.89 31.98
N ASP A 495 -1.34 8.66 31.44
CA ASP A 495 -1.63 7.47 32.25
C ASP A 495 -0.54 7.18 33.27
N ALA A 496 0.74 7.37 32.93
CA ALA A 496 1.84 7.19 33.87
C ALA A 496 1.83 8.24 34.99
N LEU A 497 1.39 9.47 34.70
CA LEU A 497 1.25 10.56 35.67
C LEU A 497 -0.01 10.43 36.56
N ASN A 498 -1.06 9.76 36.06
CA ASN A 498 -2.28 9.46 36.82
C ASN A 498 -2.16 8.21 37.70
N ILE A 499 -1.01 7.53 37.72
CA ILE A 499 -0.72 6.51 38.72
C ILE A 499 -0.43 7.29 40.01
N ASP A 500 -1.37 7.26 40.95
CA ASP A 500 -1.18 7.82 42.29
C ASP A 500 0.16 7.34 42.87
N GLU A 501 1.03 8.29 43.25
CA GLU A 501 2.36 8.02 43.85
C GLU A 501 2.29 7.23 45.18
N THR A 502 1.09 6.90 45.64
CA THR A 502 0.82 6.16 46.88
C THR A 502 0.75 4.63 46.71
N GLU A 503 0.69 4.08 45.50
CA GLU A 503 0.84 2.62 45.29
C GLU A 503 2.32 2.25 45.08
N SER A 504 2.99 1.88 46.16
CA SER A 504 4.33 1.30 46.15
C SER A 504 4.44 0.15 45.13
N VAL A 505 5.42 0.22 44.24
CA VAL A 505 5.78 -0.79 43.24
C VAL A 505 6.27 -2.07 43.92
N GLY A 506 5.34 -2.91 44.38
CA GLY A 506 5.56 -4.30 44.73
C GLY A 506 5.26 -5.21 43.54
N ILE A 507 6.08 -6.24 43.33
CA ILE A 507 5.86 -7.27 42.29
C ILE A 507 4.48 -7.89 42.53
N SER A 508 3.53 -7.57 41.66
CA SER A 508 2.16 -8.10 41.73
C SER A 508 2.17 -9.59 41.39
N SER A 509 1.33 -10.40 42.04
CA SER A 509 1.15 -11.80 41.61
C SER A 509 0.64 -11.84 40.15
N ILE A 510 1.00 -12.88 39.41
CA ILE A 510 0.61 -13.05 37.99
C ILE A 510 -0.92 -13.02 37.82
N GLU A 511 -1.66 -13.48 38.82
CA GLU A 511 -3.13 -13.47 38.82
C GLU A 511 -3.69 -12.05 39.01
N ASN A 512 -3.13 -11.27 39.93
CA ASN A 512 -3.50 -9.86 40.09
C ASN A 512 -3.12 -9.02 38.87
N ALA A 513 -1.98 -9.32 38.23
CA ALA A 513 -1.58 -8.66 37.00
C ALA A 513 -2.54 -8.99 35.85
N LYS A 514 -2.99 -10.24 35.72
CA LYS A 514 -4.00 -10.65 34.74
C LYS A 514 -5.35 -9.99 34.99
N HIS A 515 -5.78 -9.88 36.25
CA HIS A 515 -7.03 -9.22 36.61
C HIS A 515 -6.98 -7.72 36.29
N LYS A 516 -5.93 -7.01 36.72
CA LYS A 516 -5.73 -5.58 36.40
C LYS A 516 -5.62 -5.35 34.88
N LEU A 517 -5.01 -6.26 34.13
CA LEU A 517 -4.94 -6.20 32.68
C LEU A 517 -6.32 -6.39 32.05
N TYR A 518 -7.11 -7.36 32.53
CA TYR A 518 -8.45 -7.64 32.05
C TYR A 518 -9.42 -6.48 32.31
N ASP A 519 -9.37 -5.89 33.51
CA ASP A 519 -10.12 -4.69 33.87
C ASP A 519 -9.72 -3.50 32.99
N LYS A 520 -8.42 -3.31 32.72
CA LYS A 520 -7.96 -2.27 31.79
C LYS A 520 -8.45 -2.49 30.37
N ILE A 521 -8.37 -3.71 29.84
CA ILE A 521 -8.79 -4.01 28.45
C ILE A 521 -10.31 -3.85 28.27
N THR A 522 -11.10 -4.13 29.32
CA THR A 522 -12.57 -4.03 29.27
C THR A 522 -13.10 -2.62 29.51
N GLN A 523 -12.26 -1.66 29.92
CA GLN A 523 -12.66 -0.26 30.04
C GLN A 523 -12.97 0.34 28.65
N PRO A 524 -14.13 0.99 28.46
CA PRO A 524 -14.51 1.61 27.19
C PRO A 524 -13.54 2.73 26.74
N GLU A 525 -12.79 3.29 27.69
CA GLU A 525 -11.80 4.33 27.44
C GLU A 525 -10.57 3.83 26.67
N MET A 526 -10.23 2.53 26.72
CA MET A 526 -9.06 1.98 26.01
C MET A 526 -9.21 2.04 24.49
N GLN A 527 -10.43 1.94 23.96
CA GLN A 527 -10.69 2.09 22.53
C GLN A 527 -10.41 3.52 22.04
N TYR A 528 -10.55 4.52 22.92
CA TYR A 528 -10.22 5.92 22.63
C TYR A 528 -8.76 6.27 22.85
N ARG A 529 -7.93 5.35 23.36
CA ARG A 529 -6.50 5.55 23.66
C ARG A 529 -5.57 4.89 22.64
N LEU A 530 -6.06 3.89 21.90
CA LEU A 530 -5.34 3.20 20.82
C LEU A 530 -5.55 3.91 19.48
N HIS A 531 -4.97 5.10 19.35
CA HIS A 531 -4.98 5.88 18.13
C HIS A 531 -3.58 6.37 17.77
N SER A 532 -3.36 6.66 16.48
CA SER A 532 -2.12 7.29 16.03
C SER A 532 -1.98 8.70 16.59
N ILE A 533 -0.73 9.19 16.64
CA ILE A 533 -0.43 10.54 17.15
C ILE A 533 -1.17 11.64 16.37
N SER A 534 -1.45 11.40 15.09
CA SER A 534 -2.19 12.30 14.19
C SER A 534 -3.68 12.40 14.54
N SER A 535 -4.25 11.36 15.14
CA SER A 535 -5.67 11.32 15.54
C SER A 535 -5.88 11.70 17.00
N CYS A 536 -4.82 12.11 17.69
CA CYS A 536 -4.85 12.48 19.10
C CYS A 536 -5.55 13.83 19.34
N ARG A 537 -6.36 13.92 20.41
CA ARG A 537 -7.06 15.14 20.81
C ARG A 537 -6.21 16.11 21.62
N PHE A 538 -5.06 15.67 22.15
CA PHE A 538 -4.20 16.51 22.99
C PHE A 538 -3.45 17.58 22.16
N PRO A 539 -3.38 18.85 22.63
CA PRO A 539 -2.76 19.94 21.88
C PRO A 539 -1.29 19.70 21.51
N ARG A 540 -0.53 19.08 22.40
CA ARG A 540 0.91 18.79 22.21
C ARG A 540 1.15 17.76 21.11
N ALA A 541 0.32 16.72 21.02
CA ALA A 541 0.36 15.72 19.95
C ALA A 541 0.05 16.33 18.57
N ARG A 542 -0.89 17.30 18.51
CA ARG A 542 -1.19 18.04 17.28
C ARG A 542 -0.02 18.92 16.83
N MET A 543 0.67 19.58 17.76
CA MET A 543 1.88 20.33 17.43
C MET A 543 3.00 19.43 16.91
N LEU A 544 3.22 18.25 17.52
CA LEU A 544 4.24 17.30 17.06
C LEU A 544 3.93 16.76 15.67
N THR A 545 2.65 16.51 15.36
CA THR A 545 2.20 16.10 14.03
C THR A 545 2.41 17.22 13.00
N ALA A 546 2.07 18.46 13.35
CA ALA A 546 2.31 19.61 12.48
C ALA A 546 3.81 19.83 12.21
N LYS A 547 4.66 19.66 13.24
CA LYS A 547 6.12 19.76 13.11
C LYS A 547 6.71 18.67 12.20
N ARG A 548 6.25 17.42 12.34
CA ARG A 548 6.66 16.31 11.45
C ARG A 548 6.24 16.53 10.00
N ASN A 549 5.04 17.07 9.77
CA ASN A 549 4.58 17.39 8.42
C ASN A 549 5.43 18.51 7.80
N MET A 550 5.78 19.53 8.58
CA MET A 550 6.69 20.59 8.11
C MET A 550 8.12 20.09 7.83
N GLU A 551 8.66 19.17 8.63
CA GLU A 551 9.99 18.58 8.39
C GLU A 551 10.02 17.67 7.15
N ASN A 552 8.91 16.99 6.84
CA ASN A 552 8.76 16.19 5.62
C ASN A 552 8.59 17.05 4.35
N ASP A 553 7.97 18.23 4.46
CA ASP A 553 7.87 19.17 3.33
C ASP A 553 9.21 19.83 3.00
N ILE A 554 10.11 19.98 3.99
CA ILE A 554 11.47 20.53 3.79
C ILE A 554 12.43 19.51 3.14
N THR A 555 12.10 18.21 3.15
CA THR A 555 12.90 17.16 2.50
C THR A 555 12.46 16.85 1.07
N ILE A 556 11.41 17.52 0.57
CA ILE A 556 10.86 17.36 -0.79
C ILE A 556 11.13 18.60 -1.68
N LEU A 557 11.78 19.64 -1.13
CA LEU A 557 12.48 20.69 -1.89
C LEU A 557 13.97 20.34 -1.99
#